data_AF-A0A2U9IUK3-F1
#
_entry.id   AF-A0A2U9IUK3-F1
#
_cell.length_a   1.000
_cell.length_b   1.000
_cell.length_c   1.000
_cell.angle_alpha   90.00
_cell.angle_beta   90.00
_cell.angle_gamma   90.00
#
_symmetry.space_group_name_H-M   'P 1'
#
loop_
_entity.id
_entity.type
_entity.pdbx_description
1 polymer ?
#
loop_
_entity_poly.entity_id
_entity_poly.type
_entity_poly.pdbx_seq_one_letter_code
_entity_poly.pdbx_strand_id
1 'polypeptide(L)'
;MELNEVQRLILAHIYRYGPDNPWYMARRLMGSSGWAPKYDPDLIEAECHNLESLGYLVRFQGSLKKSVTSSVKPWLKVKAREMGTKPKGIYYDLSREGKKVASQIYKELKRREDRKDIEGE
;
A
#
# COMPACT_ATOMS: atom_id res chain seq x y z
N MET A 1 -12.60 16.44 -8.59
CA MET A 1 -13.05 15.22 -7.89
C MET A 1 -12.52 15.29 -6.47
N GLU A 2 -13.39 15.13 -5.48
CA GLU A 2 -12.98 15.15 -4.09
C GLU A 2 -12.66 13.72 -3.64
N LEU A 3 -11.37 13.46 -3.36
CA LEU A 3 -10.95 12.22 -2.74
C LEU A 3 -11.23 12.27 -1.24
N ASN A 4 -11.81 11.20 -0.70
CA ASN A 4 -12.01 11.04 0.74
C ASN A 4 -10.66 10.92 1.48
N GLU A 5 -10.63 11.19 2.78
CA GLU A 5 -9.41 11.11 3.61
C GLU A 5 -8.77 9.72 3.54
N VAL A 6 -9.55 8.65 3.68
CA VAL A 6 -9.06 7.26 3.59
C VAL A 6 -8.41 6.99 2.23
N GLN A 7 -9.05 7.44 1.14
CA GLN A 7 -8.52 7.30 -0.21
C GLN A 7 -7.19 8.04 -0.40
N ARG A 8 -7.09 9.28 0.13
CA ARG A 8 -5.84 10.05 0.11
C ARG A 8 -4.73 9.33 0.85
N LEU A 9 -5.04 8.76 2.02
CA LEU A 9 -4.09 7.98 2.81
C LEU A 9 -3.64 6.71 2.10
N ILE A 10 -4.54 5.97 1.43
CA ILE A 10 -4.22 4.79 0.63
C ILE A 10 -3.24 5.16 -0.50
N LEU A 11 -3.55 6.21 -1.27
CA LEU A 11 -2.69 6.67 -2.36
C LEU A 11 -1.29 7.07 -1.86
N ALA A 12 -1.24 7.86 -0.78
CA ALA A 12 0.01 8.28 -0.17
C ALA A 12 0.82 7.09 0.40
N HIS A 13 0.14 6.10 0.98
CA HIS A 13 0.78 4.89 1.52
C HIS A 13 1.45 4.08 0.42
N ILE A 14 0.72 3.74 -0.65
CA ILE A 14 1.27 2.98 -1.78
C ILE A 14 2.39 3.77 -2.47
N TYR A 15 2.27 5.10 -2.56
CA TYR A 15 3.32 5.95 -3.11
C TYR A 15 4.64 5.86 -2.32
N ARG A 16 4.56 5.81 -0.97
CA ARG A 16 5.75 5.78 -0.11
C ARG A 16 6.34 4.38 0.06
N TYR A 17 5.48 3.36 0.22
CA TYR A 17 5.91 2.02 0.63
C TYR A 17 5.86 0.99 -0.51
N GLY A 18 5.23 1.33 -1.64
CA GLY A 18 5.04 0.45 -2.78
C GLY A 18 3.74 -0.36 -2.72
N PRO A 19 3.57 -1.34 -3.65
CA PRO A 19 2.34 -2.11 -3.79
C PRO A 19 1.98 -2.87 -2.51
N ASP A 20 0.71 -2.83 -2.14
CA ASP A 20 0.23 -3.44 -0.90
C ASP A 20 -1.16 -4.05 -1.04
N ASN A 21 -1.57 -4.85 -0.05
CA ASN A 21 -2.92 -5.41 0.02
C ASN A 21 -3.78 -4.70 1.09
N PRO A 22 -5.12 -4.68 0.93
CA PRO A 22 -6.03 -4.00 1.85
C PRO A 22 -5.88 -4.43 3.32
N TRP A 23 -5.68 -5.72 3.55
CA TRP A 23 -5.56 -6.28 4.90
C TRP A 23 -4.35 -5.74 5.66
N TYR A 24 -3.20 -5.62 5.00
CA TYR A 24 -2.01 -5.01 5.58
C TYR A 24 -2.20 -3.51 5.73
N MET A 25 -2.72 -2.82 4.69
CA MET A 25 -2.96 -1.39 4.74
C MET A 25 -3.86 -0.98 5.92
N ALA A 26 -4.91 -1.75 6.22
CA ALA A 26 -5.79 -1.52 7.38
C ALA A 26 -5.03 -1.45 8.73
N ARG A 27 -3.89 -2.14 8.84
CA ARG A 27 -3.04 -2.17 10.04
C ARG A 27 -1.91 -1.15 9.99
N ARG A 28 -1.34 -0.92 8.80
CA ARG A 28 -0.09 -0.15 8.64
C ARG A 28 -0.21 1.16 7.88
N LEU A 29 -1.44 1.64 7.65
CA LEU A 29 -1.69 2.85 6.87
C LEU A 29 -0.83 4.02 7.36
N MET A 30 -0.14 4.67 6.41
CA MET A 30 0.82 5.75 6.65
C MET A 30 1.88 5.49 7.74
N GLY A 31 2.24 4.23 8.01
CA GLY A 31 3.25 3.89 9.02
C GLY A 31 2.71 3.73 10.44
N SER A 32 1.39 3.70 10.61
CA SER A 32 0.78 3.26 11.88
C SER A 32 1.28 1.86 12.21
N SER A 33 1.66 1.61 13.45
CA SER A 33 2.11 0.29 13.92
C SER A 33 1.23 -0.14 15.08
N GLY A 34 0.51 -1.25 14.92
CA GLY A 34 -0.40 -1.78 15.93
C GLY A 34 -0.79 -3.22 15.65
N TRP A 35 -1.04 -3.98 16.72
CA TRP A 35 -1.58 -5.34 16.63
C TRP A 35 -3.03 -5.33 16.12
N ALA A 36 -3.81 -4.33 16.54
CA ALA A 36 -5.17 -4.09 16.08
C ALA A 36 -5.18 -3.22 14.81
N PRO A 37 -6.08 -3.49 13.84
CA PRO A 37 -6.23 -2.65 12.68
C PRO A 37 -6.79 -1.27 13.07
N LYS A 38 -6.20 -0.20 12.55
CA LYS A 38 -6.67 1.17 12.77
C LYS A 38 -7.93 1.47 11.97
N TYR A 39 -8.04 0.84 10.80
CA TYR A 39 -9.18 0.93 9.91
C TYR A 39 -9.80 -0.44 9.70
N ASP A 40 -11.10 -0.48 9.44
CA ASP A 40 -11.77 -1.71 9.04
C ASP A 40 -11.18 -2.24 7.71
N PRO A 41 -10.68 -3.49 7.63
CA PRO A 41 -10.19 -4.07 6.39
C PRO A 41 -11.20 -4.03 5.24
N ASP A 42 -12.49 -4.23 5.52
CA ASP A 42 -13.54 -4.26 4.49
C ASP A 42 -13.76 -2.86 3.88
N LEU A 43 -13.65 -1.82 4.72
CA LEU A 43 -13.66 -0.43 4.27
C LEU A 43 -12.46 -0.12 3.37
N ILE A 44 -11.25 -0.54 3.75
CA ILE A 44 -10.05 -0.31 2.93
C ILE A 44 -10.18 -1.03 1.59
N GLU A 45 -10.71 -2.25 1.57
CA GLU A 45 -10.93 -2.99 0.33
C GLU A 45 -11.94 -2.29 -0.59
N ALA A 46 -13.08 -1.82 -0.05
CA ALA A 46 -14.06 -1.06 -0.81
C ALA A 46 -13.46 0.22 -1.40
N GLU A 47 -12.65 0.95 -0.63
CA GLU A 47 -11.99 2.17 -1.11
C GLU A 47 -10.90 1.90 -2.16
N CYS A 48 -10.17 0.78 -2.03
CA CYS A 48 -9.25 0.34 -3.08
C CYS A 48 -9.99 0.03 -4.39
N HIS A 49 -11.16 -0.61 -4.32
CA HIS A 49 -11.99 -0.89 -5.49
C HIS A 49 -12.52 0.40 -6.14
N ASN A 50 -12.93 1.38 -5.32
CA ASN A 50 -13.34 2.70 -5.81
C ASN A 50 -12.19 3.41 -6.53
N LEU A 51 -11.00 3.41 -5.94
CA LEU A 51 -9.80 4.01 -6.54
C LEU A 51 -9.32 3.27 -7.81
N GLU A 52 -9.52 1.94 -7.88
CA GLU A 52 -9.32 1.17 -9.11
C GLU A 52 -10.31 1.60 -10.20
N SER A 53 -11.59 1.73 -9.85
CA SER A 53 -12.66 2.16 -10.77
C SER A 53 -12.44 3.59 -11.30
N LEU A 54 -11.84 4.46 -10.48
CA LEU A 54 -11.45 5.83 -10.87
C LEU A 54 -10.13 5.88 -11.68
N GLY A 55 -9.46 4.74 -11.88
CA GLY A 55 -8.22 4.66 -12.65
C GLY A 55 -6.96 5.11 -11.90
N TYR A 56 -7.03 5.32 -10.58
CA TYR A 56 -5.87 5.70 -9.77
C TYR A 56 -5.06 4.51 -9.28
N LEU A 57 -5.72 3.37 -9.03
CA LEU A 57 -5.08 2.11 -8.67
C LEU A 57 -5.18 1.09 -9.80
N VAL A 58 -4.23 0.15 -9.80
CA VAL A 58 -4.25 -1.02 -10.66
C VAL A 58 -3.90 -2.26 -9.83
N ARG A 59 -4.47 -3.41 -10.19
CA ARG A 59 -4.04 -4.69 -9.59
C ARG A 59 -2.60 -4.99 -9.96
N PHE A 60 -1.76 -5.20 -8.95
CA PHE A 60 -0.36 -5.54 -9.12
C PHE A 60 -0.23 -6.98 -9.64
N GLN A 61 0.16 -7.10 -10.91
CA GLN A 61 0.40 -8.39 -11.57
C GLN A 61 1.85 -8.87 -11.49
N GLY A 62 2.75 -8.06 -10.92
CA GLY A 62 4.17 -8.41 -10.80
C GLY A 62 4.46 -9.51 -9.77
N SER A 63 5.69 -10.03 -9.81
CA SER A 63 6.18 -10.86 -8.71
C SER A 63 6.50 -9.96 -7.51
N LEU A 64 5.82 -10.17 -6.39
CA LEU A 64 6.21 -9.62 -5.10
C LEU A 64 7.55 -10.28 -4.74
N LYS A 65 8.65 -9.65 -5.13
CA LYS A 65 9.99 -10.25 -5.05
C LYS A 65 10.30 -10.71 -3.62
N LYS A 66 10.25 -12.01 -3.40
CA LYS A 66 11.19 -12.75 -2.55
C LYS A 66 11.92 -13.75 -3.43
N SER A 67 12.68 -13.25 -4.41
CA SER A 67 13.66 -14.11 -5.08
C SER A 67 14.63 -14.56 -4.01
N VAL A 68 14.58 -15.85 -3.71
CA VAL A 68 15.41 -16.45 -2.68
C VAL A 68 16.88 -16.25 -3.07
N THR A 69 17.67 -15.57 -2.24
CA THR A 69 19.06 -15.22 -2.55
C THR A 69 19.92 -16.48 -2.75
N SER A 70 21.05 -16.35 -3.46
CA SER A 70 21.96 -17.47 -3.75
C SER A 70 22.40 -18.24 -2.50
N SER A 71 22.45 -17.59 -1.34
CA SER A 71 22.81 -18.16 -0.03
C SER A 71 21.77 -19.08 0.62
N VAL A 72 20.54 -19.14 0.11
CA VAL A 72 19.50 -20.01 0.69
C VAL A 72 19.59 -21.43 0.13
N LYS A 73 19.31 -22.41 1.00
CA LYS A 73 19.40 -23.84 0.70
C LYS A 73 18.59 -24.23 -0.56
N PRO A 74 19.12 -25.09 -1.45
CA PRO A 74 18.45 -25.46 -2.70
C PRO A 74 17.03 -26.01 -2.53
N TRP A 75 16.77 -26.86 -1.52
CA TRP A 75 15.44 -27.41 -1.27
C TRP A 75 14.40 -26.36 -0.86
N LEU A 76 14.81 -25.28 -0.17
CA LEU A 76 13.93 -24.14 0.14
C LEU A 76 13.62 -23.32 -1.11
N LYS A 77 14.56 -23.23 -2.06
CA LYS A 77 14.34 -22.59 -3.36
C LYS A 77 13.39 -23.40 -4.23
N VAL A 78 13.52 -24.74 -4.21
CA VAL A 78 12.58 -25.66 -4.87
C VAL A 78 11.19 -25.48 -4.27
N LYS A 79 11.07 -25.51 -2.94
CA LYS A 79 9.79 -25.28 -2.24
C LYS A 79 9.19 -23.90 -2.53
N ALA A 80 10.01 -22.84 -2.63
CA ALA A 80 9.54 -21.50 -2.98
C ALA A 80 9.09 -21.40 -4.45
N ARG A 81 9.75 -22.13 -5.36
CA ARG A 81 9.34 -22.26 -6.78
C ARG A 81 8.03 -23.04 -6.92
N GLU A 82 7.87 -24.12 -6.16
CA GLU A 82 6.68 -24.99 -6.20
C GLU A 82 5.47 -24.38 -5.49
N MET A 83 5.67 -23.68 -4.38
CA MET A 83 4.57 -23.07 -3.60
C MET A 83 4.07 -21.74 -4.16
N GLY A 84 4.57 -21.27 -5.31
CA GLY A 84 4.09 -20.06 -5.99
C GLY A 84 3.75 -18.95 -5.00
N THR A 85 4.75 -18.47 -4.25
CA THR A 85 4.59 -17.65 -3.04
C THR A 85 4.05 -16.23 -3.31
N LYS A 86 2.94 -16.10 -4.03
CA LYS A 86 2.13 -14.89 -4.01
C LYS A 86 1.39 -14.94 -2.66
N PRO A 87 1.61 -13.97 -1.76
CA PRO A 87 0.81 -13.88 -0.55
C PRO A 87 -0.67 -13.87 -0.93
N LYS A 88 -1.53 -14.51 -0.14
CA LYS A 88 -2.98 -14.52 -0.40
C LYS A 88 -3.49 -13.07 -0.45
N GLY A 89 -4.29 -12.75 -1.47
CA GLY A 89 -4.98 -11.47 -1.60
C GLY A 89 -4.59 -10.66 -2.85
N ILE A 90 -5.41 -9.66 -3.15
CA ILE A 90 -5.19 -8.71 -4.24
C ILE A 90 -4.24 -7.62 -3.75
N TYR A 91 -3.19 -7.37 -4.51
CA TYR A 91 -2.27 -6.26 -4.29
C TYR A 91 -2.61 -5.13 -5.25
N TYR A 92 -2.56 -3.90 -4.77
CA TYR A 92 -2.78 -2.69 -5.56
C TYR A 92 -1.48 -1.91 -5.71
N ASP A 93 -1.25 -1.38 -6.90
CA ASP A 93 -0.18 -0.42 -7.23
C ASP A 93 -0.81 0.84 -7.83
N LEU A 94 -0.04 1.93 -7.88
CA LEU A 94 -0.49 3.18 -8.46
C LEU A 94 -0.42 3.13 -9.99
N SER A 95 -1.50 3.58 -10.64
CA SER A 95 -1.50 3.88 -12.07
C SER A 95 -0.60 5.08 -12.37
N ARG A 96 -0.38 5.38 -13.66
CA ARG A 96 0.39 6.58 -14.07
C ARG A 96 -0.26 7.87 -13.58
N GLU A 97 -1.59 7.93 -13.56
CA GLU A 97 -2.36 9.06 -13.05
C GLU A 97 -2.36 9.07 -11.53
N GLY A 98 -2.56 7.90 -10.91
CA GLY A 98 -2.46 7.73 -9.46
C GLY A 98 -1.13 8.21 -8.89
N LYS A 99 0.00 7.93 -9.56
CA LYS A 99 1.33 8.42 -9.14
C LYS A 99 1.43 9.94 -9.10
N LYS A 100 0.83 10.65 -10.06
CA LYS A 100 0.84 12.12 -10.08
C LYS A 100 0.05 12.68 -8.91
N VAL A 101 -1.16 12.18 -8.71
CA VAL A 101 -2.07 12.61 -7.64
C VAL A 101 -1.49 12.25 -6.27
N ALA A 102 -1.02 11.02 -6.09
CA ALA A 102 -0.43 10.55 -4.84
C ALA A 102 0.83 11.35 -4.44
N SER A 103 1.66 11.78 -5.40
CA SER A 103 2.82 12.64 -5.12
C SER A 103 2.41 13.99 -4.53
N GLN A 104 1.34 14.60 -5.06
CA GLN A 104 0.82 15.87 -4.54
C GLN A 104 0.25 15.70 -3.14
N ILE A 105 -0.58 14.68 -2.93
CA ILE A 105 -1.18 14.34 -1.64
C ILE A 105 -0.09 14.07 -0.60
N TYR A 106 0.91 13.27 -0.95
CA TYR A 106 2.00 12.92 -0.03
C TYR A 106 2.78 14.15 0.44
N LYS A 107 3.08 15.10 -0.47
CA LYS A 107 3.73 16.37 -0.11
C LYS A 107 2.87 17.23 0.80
N GLU A 108 1.56 17.27 0.54
CA GLU A 108 0.61 18.01 1.37
C GLU A 108 0.54 17.43 2.78
N LEU A 109 0.40 16.11 2.90
CA LEU A 109 0.38 15.41 4.19
C LEU A 109 1.67 15.65 4.97
N LYS A 110 2.83 15.52 4.33
CA LYS A 110 4.12 15.77 4.97
C LYS A 110 4.22 17.21 5.48
N ARG A 111 3.81 18.19 4.68
CA ARG A 111 3.81 19.61 5.10
C ARG A 111 2.88 19.86 6.28
N ARG A 112 1.74 19.16 6.36
CA ARG A 112 0.81 19.26 7.49
C ARG A 112 1.41 18.66 8.76
N GLU A 113 2.12 17.54 8.64
CA GLU A 113 2.86 16.91 9.74
C GLU A 113 3.95 17.85 10.25
N ASP A 114 4.80 18.37 9.35
CA ASP A 114 5.87 19.33 9.70
C ASP A 114 5.31 20.58 10.42
N ARG A 115 4.10 21.04 10.07
CA ARG A 115 3.44 22.17 10.75
C ARG A 115 2.94 21.83 12.14
N LYS A 116 2.38 20.63 12.34
CA LYS A 116 1.94 20.17 13.65
C LYS A 116 3.10 20.04 14.63
N ASP A 117 4.28 19.68 14.14
CA ASP A 117 5.49 19.58 14.96
C ASP A 117 6.02 20.98 15.37
N ILE A 118 5.78 22.02 14.56
CA ILE A 118 6.18 23.41 14.85
C ILE A 118 5.19 24.09 15.80
N GLU A 119 3.91 23.76 15.71
CA GLU A 119 2.83 24.29 16.56
C GLU A 119 2.59 23.43 17.82
N GLY A 120 3.52 22.52 18.15
CA GLY A 120 3.32 21.45 19.13
C GLY A 120 2.92 21.88 20.55
N GLU A 121 1.92 21.16 21.08
CA GLU A 121 1.42 21.05 22.47
C GLU A 121 0.81 22.28 23.15
#